data_AF-A0A563W0F9-F1
#
_entry.id   AF-A0A563W0F9-F1
#
_cell.length_a   1.000
_cell.length_b   1.000
_cell.length_c   1.000
_cell.angle_alpha   90.00
_cell.angle_beta   90.00
_cell.angle_gamma   90.00
#
_symmetry.space_group_name_H-M   'P 1'
#
loop_
_entity.id
_entity.type
_entity.pdbx_description
1 polymer ?
#
loop_
_entity_poly.entity_id
_entity_poly.type
_entity_poly.pdbx_seq_one_letter_code
_entity_poly.pdbx_strand_id
1 'polypeptide(L)'
;MGMMSGYWGYRQLGRFVERHRRELIKRLQIPKARVPSYSVIRRVMVDLNYEELQLVFNQWSQKYSLIPESEWISVDGKSLKNTVTNYDNAKQNFINCVSAFSHQRKLVLAVLKQLVQAK
;
A
#
# COMPACT_ATOMS: atom_id res chain seq x y z
N MET A 1 -7.40 -9.52 -0.06
CA MET A 1 -8.11 -10.72 -0.55
C MET A 1 -7.36 -11.39 -1.70
N GLY A 2 -7.33 -10.82 -2.91
CA GLY A 2 -6.69 -11.48 -4.06
C GLY A 2 -5.21 -11.86 -3.85
N MET A 3 -4.36 -10.92 -3.42
CA MET A 3 -2.95 -11.20 -3.15
C MET A 3 -2.76 -12.26 -2.06
N MET A 4 -3.53 -12.17 -0.96
CA MET A 4 -3.51 -13.16 0.13
C MET A 4 -3.92 -14.56 -0.32
N SER A 5 -4.72 -14.67 -1.39
CA SER A 5 -5.12 -15.93 -2.02
C SER A 5 -4.17 -16.38 -3.13
N GLY A 6 -2.96 -15.80 -3.23
CA GLY A 6 -1.93 -16.18 -4.19
C GLY A 6 -2.02 -15.52 -5.57
N TYR A 7 -2.87 -14.49 -5.75
CA TYR A 7 -3.00 -13.76 -7.00
C TYR A 7 -2.10 -12.50 -6.96
N TRP A 8 -0.84 -12.65 -7.33
CA TRP A 8 0.21 -11.62 -7.19
C TRP A 8 0.29 -10.65 -8.38
N GLY A 9 -0.21 -11.04 -9.56
CA GLY A 9 -0.16 -10.20 -10.77
C GLY A 9 -1.48 -9.51 -11.11
N TYR A 10 -1.44 -8.41 -11.87
CA TYR A 10 -2.65 -7.69 -12.29
C TYR A 10 -3.66 -8.57 -13.06
N ARG A 11 -3.17 -9.43 -13.96
CA ARG A 11 -4.03 -10.39 -14.69
C ARG A 11 -4.66 -11.42 -13.74
N GLN A 12 -3.89 -11.86 -12.76
CA GLN A 12 -4.36 -12.81 -11.74
C GLN A 12 -5.42 -12.13 -10.86
N LEU A 13 -5.21 -10.89 -10.44
CA LEU A 13 -6.21 -10.10 -9.72
C LEU A 13 -7.49 -9.89 -10.54
N GLY A 14 -7.37 -9.62 -11.84
CA GLY A 14 -8.54 -9.57 -12.73
C GLY A 14 -9.32 -10.89 -12.77
N ARG A 15 -8.61 -12.04 -12.83
CA ARG A 15 -9.24 -13.36 -12.74
C ARG A 15 -9.88 -13.62 -11.38
N PHE A 16 -9.23 -13.22 -10.29
CA PHE A 16 -9.79 -13.33 -8.94
C PHE A 16 -11.10 -12.55 -8.83
N VAL A 17 -11.11 -11.31 -9.33
CA VAL A 17 -12.28 -10.44 -9.30
C VAL A 17 -13.43 -11.04 -10.10
N GLU A 18 -13.18 -11.60 -11.30
CA GLU A 18 -14.25 -12.22 -12.08
C GLU A 18 -14.74 -13.52 -11.44
N ARG A 19 -13.83 -14.38 -10.97
CA ARG A 19 -14.17 -15.65 -10.31
C ARG A 19 -15.04 -15.45 -9.07
N HIS A 20 -14.75 -14.42 -8.28
CA HIS A 20 -15.45 -14.12 -7.03
C HIS A 20 -16.44 -12.96 -7.16
N ARG A 21 -16.84 -12.61 -8.38
CA ARG A 21 -17.64 -11.42 -8.69
C ARG A 21 -18.90 -11.27 -7.83
N ARG A 22 -19.71 -12.34 -7.73
CA ARG A 22 -20.97 -12.31 -6.96
C ARG A 22 -20.70 -11.99 -5.49
N GLU A 23 -19.71 -12.64 -4.90
CA GLU A 23 -19.36 -12.46 -3.49
C GLU A 23 -18.75 -11.07 -3.23
N LEU A 24 -17.90 -10.59 -4.15
CA LEU A 24 -17.32 -9.24 -4.05
C LEU A 24 -18.38 -8.15 -4.14
N ILE A 25 -19.34 -8.27 -5.06
CA ILE A 25 -20.46 -7.32 -5.17
C ILE A 25 -21.27 -7.31 -3.88
N LYS A 26 -21.59 -8.49 -3.32
CA LYS A 26 -22.35 -8.63 -2.08
C LYS A 26 -21.61 -8.03 -0.88
N ARG A 27 -20.33 -8.36 -0.68
CA ARG A 27 -19.55 -7.95 0.50
C ARG A 27 -19.12 -6.48 0.45
N LEU A 28 -18.71 -6.01 -0.71
CA LEU A 28 -18.18 -4.64 -0.88
C LEU A 28 -19.27 -3.66 -1.33
N GLN A 29 -20.51 -4.13 -1.50
CA GLN A 29 -21.66 -3.31 -1.92
C GLN A 29 -21.36 -2.51 -3.19
N ILE A 30 -20.77 -3.17 -4.20
CA ILE A 30 -20.24 -2.49 -5.38
C ILE A 30 -21.39 -1.86 -6.19
N PRO A 31 -21.38 -0.53 -6.41
CA PRO A 31 -22.44 0.15 -7.12
C PRO A 31 -22.54 -0.36 -8.56
N LYS A 32 -23.77 -0.50 -9.05
CA LYS A 32 -24.07 -0.99 -10.41
C LYS A 32 -23.58 -2.41 -10.70
N ALA A 33 -23.16 -3.17 -9.69
CA ALA A 33 -22.71 -4.57 -9.82
C ALA A 33 -21.58 -4.78 -10.87
N ARG A 34 -20.76 -3.74 -11.11
CA ARG A 34 -19.65 -3.76 -12.07
C ARG A 34 -18.34 -3.90 -11.32
N VAL A 35 -17.71 -5.06 -11.47
CA VAL A 35 -16.38 -5.32 -10.94
C VAL A 35 -15.29 -4.82 -11.91
N PRO A 36 -14.13 -4.37 -11.41
CA PRO A 36 -13.07 -3.84 -12.25
C PRO A 36 -12.40 -4.94 -13.08
N SER A 37 -12.13 -4.64 -14.35
CA SER A 37 -11.29 -5.51 -15.21
C SER A 37 -9.81 -5.39 -14.84
N TYR A 38 -8.98 -6.29 -15.37
CA TYR A 38 -7.52 -6.20 -15.16
C TYR A 38 -6.96 -4.85 -15.61
N SER A 39 -7.48 -4.26 -16.69
CA SER A 39 -7.03 -2.96 -17.21
C SER A 39 -7.40 -1.82 -16.27
N VAL A 40 -8.55 -1.91 -15.61
CA VAL A 40 -8.97 -0.93 -14.58
C VAL A 40 -8.06 -1.05 -13.36
N ILE A 41 -7.84 -2.27 -12.86
CA ILE A 41 -6.93 -2.52 -11.73
C ILE A 41 -5.53 -1.97 -12.04
N ARG A 42 -5.00 -2.25 -13.22
CA ARG A 42 -3.67 -1.77 -13.62
C ARG A 42 -3.62 -0.24 -13.67
N ARG A 43 -4.59 0.42 -14.31
CA ARG A 43 -4.62 1.90 -14.37
C ARG A 43 -4.63 2.51 -12.98
N VAL A 44 -5.53 2.05 -12.12
CA VAL A 44 -5.60 2.54 -10.73
C VAL A 44 -4.26 2.37 -10.01
N MET A 45 -3.59 1.22 -10.15
CA MET A 45 -2.32 0.97 -9.47
C MET A 45 -1.13 1.76 -10.05
N VAL A 46 -1.15 2.09 -11.34
CA VAL A 46 -0.07 2.84 -12.01
C VAL A 46 -0.25 4.34 -11.82
N ASP A 47 -1.49 4.83 -11.92
CA ASP A 47 -1.81 6.25 -11.92
C ASP A 47 -2.06 6.80 -10.50
N LEU A 48 -1.93 5.94 -9.47
CA LEU A 48 -2.17 6.32 -8.08
C LEU A 48 -1.14 7.34 -7.60
N ASN A 49 -1.61 8.47 -7.07
CA ASN A 49 -0.74 9.38 -6.34
C ASN A 49 -0.40 8.78 -4.96
N TYR A 50 0.86 8.35 -4.80
CA TYR A 50 1.33 7.74 -3.55
C TYR A 50 1.30 8.70 -2.35
N GLU A 51 1.43 10.00 -2.57
CA GLU A 51 1.42 11.00 -1.50
C GLU A 51 0.01 11.20 -0.94
N GLU A 52 -0.98 11.28 -1.83
CA GLU A 52 -2.39 11.28 -1.44
C GLU A 52 -2.80 9.96 -0.79
N LEU A 53 -2.36 8.82 -1.34
CA LEU A 53 -2.61 7.51 -0.73
C LEU A 53 -2.05 7.46 0.70
N GLN A 54 -0.81 7.93 0.89
CA GLN A 54 -0.16 7.96 2.20
C GLN A 54 -0.97 8.83 3.18
N LEU A 55 -1.41 10.01 2.75
CA LEU A 55 -2.22 10.91 3.58
C LEU A 55 -3.52 10.22 4.02
N VAL A 56 -4.28 9.66 3.07
CA VAL A 56 -5.55 8.99 3.34
C VAL A 56 -5.34 7.75 4.21
N PHE A 57 -4.28 6.98 3.96
CA PHE A 57 -3.92 5.82 4.78
C PHE A 57 -3.64 6.22 6.23
N ASN A 58 -2.82 7.25 6.44
CA ASN A 58 -2.47 7.72 7.79
C ASN A 58 -3.72 8.24 8.53
N GLN A 59 -4.59 9.01 7.86
CA GLN A 59 -5.87 9.45 8.43
C GLN A 59 -6.80 8.28 8.78
N TRP A 60 -6.88 7.26 7.92
CA TRP A 60 -7.66 6.06 8.20
C TRP A 60 -7.09 5.26 9.38
N SER A 61 -5.77 5.07 9.42
CA SER A 61 -5.08 4.31 10.47
C SER A 61 -5.22 4.95 11.85
N GLN A 62 -5.25 6.30 11.91
CA GLN A 62 -5.47 7.06 13.14
C GLN A 62 -6.78 6.71 13.85
N LYS A 63 -7.83 6.34 13.09
CA LYS A 63 -9.11 5.89 13.67
C LYS A 63 -8.98 4.60 14.48
N TYR A 64 -7.91 3.85 14.27
CA TYR A 64 -7.58 2.61 14.98
C TYR A 64 -6.40 2.81 15.95
N SER A 65 -5.98 4.05 16.20
CA SER A 65 -4.72 4.43 16.88
C SER A 65 -4.86 4.94 18.32
N LEU A 66 -5.85 4.45 19.08
CA LEU A 66 -5.75 4.55 20.55
C LEU A 66 -4.64 3.60 21.01
N ILE A 67 -3.38 4.07 20.97
CA ILE A 67 -2.19 3.32 21.37
C ILE A 67 -2.05 3.47 22.89
N PRO A 68 -2.19 2.40 23.69
CA PRO A 68 -1.85 2.43 25.10
C PRO A 68 -0.38 2.81 25.27
N GLU A 69 -0.08 3.56 26.33
CA GLU A 69 1.28 4.04 26.61
C GLU A 69 2.35 2.93 26.66
N SER A 70 1.96 1.68 26.86
CA SER A 70 2.85 0.52 26.97
C SER A 70 3.03 -0.29 25.68
N GLU A 71 2.53 0.16 24.53
CA GLU A 71 2.60 -0.60 23.27
C GLU A 71 3.90 -0.36 22.49
N TRP A 72 4.65 -1.43 22.21
CA TRP A 72 5.87 -1.37 21.40
C TRP A 72 5.56 -1.24 19.91
N ILE A 73 6.14 -0.22 19.27
CA ILE A 73 6.02 0.05 17.85
C ILE A 73 7.37 -0.17 17.17
N SER A 74 7.42 -1.04 16.18
CA SER A 74 8.59 -1.20 15.33
C SER A 74 8.52 -0.27 14.14
N VAL A 75 9.61 0.46 13.89
CA VAL A 75 9.75 1.32 12.72
C VAL A 75 10.79 0.71 11.79
N ASP A 76 10.37 0.38 10.56
CA ASP A 76 11.24 -0.22 9.53
C ASP A 76 11.16 0.60 8.23
N GLY A 77 12.32 0.81 7.60
CA GLY A 77 12.47 1.57 6.36
C GLY A 77 12.98 0.69 5.23
N LYS A 78 12.23 0.62 4.12
CA LYS A 78 12.62 -0.10 2.90
C LYS A 78 12.97 0.86 1.79
N SER A 79 14.23 0.83 1.37
CA SER A 79 14.73 1.60 0.22
C SER A 79 14.36 0.95 -1.11
N LEU A 80 13.78 1.72 -2.02
CA LEU A 80 13.45 1.29 -3.37
C LEU A 80 14.64 1.56 -4.30
N LYS A 81 15.52 0.57 -4.49
CA LYS A 81 16.78 0.69 -5.25
C LYS A 81 16.63 1.22 -6.68
N ASN A 82 15.48 1.08 -7.32
CA ASN A 82 15.23 1.56 -8.69
C ASN A 82 14.57 2.95 -8.76
N THR A 83 14.60 3.70 -7.65
CA THR A 83 14.13 5.10 -7.57
C THR A 83 15.29 6.08 -7.42
N VAL A 84 16.52 5.60 -7.69
CA VAL A 84 17.72 6.40 -7.56
C VAL A 84 17.71 7.51 -8.62
N THR A 85 17.80 8.76 -8.17
CA THR A 85 18.07 9.92 -9.03
C THR A 85 19.45 10.49 -8.67
N ASN A 86 20.14 11.10 -9.64
CA ASN A 86 21.53 11.54 -9.53
C ASN A 86 22.50 10.39 -9.15
N TYR A 87 22.45 9.29 -9.91
CA TYR A 87 23.24 8.08 -9.64
C TYR A 87 24.76 8.29 -9.78
N ASP A 88 25.13 9.36 -10.48
CA ASP A 88 26.46 9.73 -10.96
C ASP A 88 27.25 10.63 -9.99
N ASN A 89 26.66 11.00 -8.85
CA ASN A 89 27.36 11.73 -7.79
C ASN A 89 27.33 10.98 -6.45
N ALA A 90 28.16 11.39 -5.49
CA ALA A 90 28.20 10.81 -4.15
C ALA A 90 26.89 11.00 -3.35
N LYS A 91 25.96 11.82 -3.85
CA LYS A 91 24.68 12.19 -3.22
C LYS A 91 23.51 11.53 -3.96
N GLN A 92 23.54 10.20 -4.03
CA GLN A 92 22.45 9.42 -4.65
C GLN A 92 21.16 9.60 -3.85
N ASN A 93 20.07 9.98 -4.52
CA ASN A 93 18.76 10.14 -3.88
C ASN A 93 17.91 8.92 -4.14
N PHE A 94 17.35 8.27 -3.12
CA PHE A 94 16.38 7.18 -3.30
C PHE A 94 15.13 7.40 -2.47
N ILE A 95 14.03 6.76 -2.89
CA ILE A 95 12.79 6.73 -2.11
C ILE A 95 12.91 5.64 -1.04
N ASN A 96 12.74 6.03 0.22
CA ASN A 96 12.58 5.14 1.35
C ASN A 96 11.11 5.10 1.78
N CYS A 97 10.57 3.90 1.97
CA CYS A 97 9.23 3.70 2.54
C CYS A 97 9.38 3.25 3.98
N VAL A 98 9.01 4.12 4.92
CA VAL A 98 9.06 3.87 6.36
C VAL A 98 7.68 3.46 6.84
N SER A 99 7.60 2.40 7.64
CA SER A 99 6.36 1.90 8.22
C SER A 99 6.49 1.76 9.74
N ALA A 100 5.45 2.18 10.46
CA ALA A 100 5.31 1.97 11.90
C ALA A 100 4.36 0.80 12.15
N PHE A 101 4.86 -0.29 12.72
CA PHE A 101 4.13 -1.54 12.94
C PHE A 101 3.90 -1.81 14.42
N SER A 102 2.66 -2.07 14.79
CA SER A 102 2.27 -2.52 16.13
C SER A 102 2.27 -4.05 16.19
N HIS A 103 3.05 -4.59 17.15
CA HIS A 103 3.12 -6.03 17.39
C HIS A 103 1.85 -6.59 18.03
N GLN A 104 1.28 -5.86 18.98
CA GLN A 104 0.10 -6.32 19.72
C GLN A 104 -1.14 -6.38 18.81
N ARG A 105 -1.30 -5.40 17.90
CA ARG A 105 -2.45 -5.34 16.99
C ARG A 105 -2.22 -6.05 15.66
N LYS A 106 -0.96 -6.32 15.30
CA LYS A 106 -0.57 -6.85 14.00
C LYS A 106 -0.99 -5.91 12.85
N LEU A 107 -0.85 -4.61 13.06
CA LEU A 107 -1.27 -3.56 12.13
C LEU A 107 -0.16 -2.53 11.88
N VAL A 108 -0.13 -1.99 10.67
CA VAL A 108 0.68 -0.81 10.34
C VAL A 108 -0.11 0.43 10.74
N LEU A 109 0.46 1.24 11.63
CA LEU A 109 -0.13 2.44 12.21
C LEU A 109 0.18 3.71 11.43
N ALA A 110 1.27 3.73 10.66
CA ALA A 110 1.62 4.85 9.79
C ALA A 110 2.58 4.40 8.70
N VAL A 111 2.53 5.09 7.56
CA VAL A 111 3.51 4.97 6.48
C VAL A 111 4.01 6.35 6.08
N LEU A 112 5.30 6.42 5.73
CA LEU A 112 5.95 7.64 5.29
C LEU A 112 6.88 7.34 4.11
N LYS A 113 6.64 8.03 2.98
CA LYS A 113 7.58 8.13 1.87
C LYS A 113 8.58 9.24 2.18
N GLN A 114 9.87 8.92 2.20
CA GLN A 114 10.96 9.89 2.36
C GLN A 114 11.90 9.82 1.17
N LEU A 115 12.33 10.99 0.66
CA LEU A 115 13.49 11.08 -0.22
C LEU A 115 14.73 11.16 0.66
N VAL A 116 15.60 10.15 0.55
CA VAL A 116 16.85 10.08 1.31
C VAL A 116 18.00 10.39 0.38
N GLN A 117 18.84 11.35 0.76
CA GLN A 117 20.11 11.62 0.09
C GLN A 117 21.19 10.77 0.75
N ALA A 118 21.87 9.92 -0.01
CA ALA A 118 23.09 9.26 0.44
C ALA A 118 24.16 10.33 0.73
N LYS A 119 24.90 10.14 1.82
CA LYS A 119 26.01 11.03 2.22
C LYS A 119 27.32 10.55 1.64
#